data_AF-A0A9E7U5B7-F1
#
_entry.id   AF-A0A9E7U5B7-F1
#
_cell.length_a   1.000
_cell.length_b   1.000
_cell.length_c   1.000
_cell.angle_alpha   90.00
_cell.angle_beta   90.00
_cell.angle_gamma   90.00
#
_symmetry.space_group_name_H-M   'P 1'
#
loop_
_entity.id
_entity.type
_entity.pdbx_description
1 polymer ?
#
loop_
_entity_poly.entity_id
_entity_poly.type
_entity_poly.pdbx_seq_one_letter_code
_entity_poly.pdbx_strand_id
1 'polypeptide(L)'
;MSAADRPASAPAASDVAAACREAGLVRLVGTADGDALAAVGVLARALRAVDVPFQASVAPVPDPGETDADLTVTVGTDSGDLSFTAVTTSAPAYAAARELAGADADPVLALAGVVASGAVPGETGGDLLDAASLDRRPGLGIPVADPADGLAHSTLVHLPTSGDVDETRVTLTDAVGTLEDPDETTHRRLASFLALTAVRGTPVRTADVVERALHPYVGEACPFATLAGFADVLDAVARERPGTGVALALGHDAREAALSAWRGHGTLAHATLESADTGRYDGLFVVRADDETPLGTVARLARDFRSPEPAVLVVDETRGAAALAGAPGVCESLDRACSALGPDGAVVGRGGLAHARFDADTVSTTDLVTAVREAV
;
A
#
# COMPACT_ATOMS: atom_id res chain seq x y z
N MET A 1 -27.47 -27.70 3.99
CA MET A 1 -26.20 -27.99 4.69
C MET A 1 -25.32 -26.77 4.49
N SER A 2 -25.04 -26.04 5.57
CA SER A 2 -24.27 -24.79 5.56
C SER A 2 -22.79 -25.15 5.49
N ALA A 3 -22.12 -24.76 4.41
CA ALA A 3 -20.68 -24.63 4.41
C ALA A 3 -20.37 -23.39 5.26
N ALA A 4 -19.84 -23.61 6.46
CA ALA A 4 -19.26 -22.55 7.24
C ALA A 4 -18.03 -22.06 6.47
N ASP A 5 -18.07 -20.78 6.10
CA ASP A 5 -16.99 -20.04 5.47
C ASP A 5 -15.77 -20.09 6.40
N ARG A 6 -14.77 -20.89 6.05
CA ARG A 6 -13.47 -20.82 6.72
C ARG A 6 -12.74 -19.64 6.09
N PRO A 7 -12.13 -18.75 6.89
CA PRO A 7 -11.18 -17.80 6.30
C PRO A 7 -10.14 -18.60 5.51
N ALA A 8 -9.89 -18.21 4.26
CA ALA A 8 -8.88 -18.83 3.42
C ALA A 8 -7.54 -18.79 4.18
N SER A 9 -7.13 -19.94 4.71
CA SER A 9 -5.84 -20.05 5.39
C SER A 9 -4.76 -19.88 4.33
N ALA A 10 -3.77 -19.04 4.60
CA ALA A 10 -2.57 -18.98 3.77
C ALA A 10 -1.99 -20.42 3.64
N PRO A 11 -1.45 -20.77 2.46
CA PRO A 11 -0.83 -22.07 2.26
C PRO A 11 0.32 -22.24 3.26
N ALA A 12 0.56 -23.48 3.69
CA ALA A 12 1.67 -23.74 4.61
C ALA A 12 3.01 -23.40 3.92
N ALA A 13 3.89 -22.72 4.63
CA ALA A 13 5.19 -22.28 4.10
C ALA A 13 6.01 -23.42 3.49
N SER A 14 5.99 -24.61 4.12
CA SER A 14 6.64 -25.82 3.64
C SER A 14 6.12 -26.29 2.30
N ASP A 15 4.81 -26.17 2.08
CA ASP A 15 4.13 -26.67 0.88
C ASP A 15 4.44 -25.75 -0.31
N VAL A 16 4.41 -24.43 -0.08
CA VAL A 16 4.84 -23.44 -1.08
C VAL A 16 6.30 -23.68 -1.46
N ALA A 17 7.20 -23.84 -0.48
CA ALA A 17 8.61 -24.08 -0.74
C ALA A 17 8.85 -25.41 -1.48
N ALA A 18 8.08 -26.47 -1.18
CA ALA A 18 8.16 -27.74 -1.87
C ALA A 18 7.70 -27.62 -3.34
N ALA A 19 6.54 -27.02 -3.58
CA ALA A 19 6.01 -26.81 -4.93
C ALA A 19 6.97 -25.97 -5.78
N CYS A 20 7.53 -24.89 -5.23
CA CYS A 20 8.51 -24.06 -5.92
C CYS A 20 9.79 -24.82 -6.29
N ARG A 21 10.24 -25.79 -5.48
CA ARG A 21 11.42 -26.62 -5.79
C ARG A 21 11.19 -27.63 -6.92
N GLU A 22 9.94 -28.04 -7.12
CA GLU A 22 9.56 -29.03 -8.13
C GLU A 22 9.21 -28.40 -9.49
N ALA A 23 8.85 -27.11 -9.50
CA ALA A 23 8.52 -26.36 -10.70
C ALA A 23 9.77 -26.07 -11.58
N GLY A 24 9.64 -26.24 -12.89
CA GLY A 24 10.64 -25.81 -13.86
C GLY A 24 10.56 -24.31 -14.19
N LEU A 25 9.37 -23.72 -14.07
CA LEU A 25 9.13 -22.28 -14.14
C LEU A 25 8.03 -21.87 -13.16
N VAL A 26 8.33 -20.89 -12.30
CA VAL A 26 7.34 -20.30 -11.37
C VAL A 26 6.87 -18.94 -11.87
N ARG A 27 5.56 -18.73 -11.92
CA ARG A 27 4.97 -17.43 -12.24
C ARG A 27 4.40 -16.78 -10.99
N LEU A 28 4.88 -15.59 -10.67
CA LEU A 28 4.45 -14.77 -9.54
C LEU A 28 3.56 -13.63 -10.04
N VAL A 29 2.35 -13.52 -9.52
CA VAL A 29 1.37 -12.51 -9.94
C VAL A 29 0.79 -11.81 -8.72
N GLY A 30 1.02 -10.51 -8.57
CA GLY A 30 0.56 -9.73 -7.42
C GLY A 30 -0.43 -8.60 -7.75
N THR A 31 -1.28 -8.24 -6.80
CA THR A 31 -2.04 -6.98 -6.84
C THR A 31 -1.12 -5.77 -6.75
N ALA A 32 -1.50 -4.64 -7.38
CA ALA A 32 -0.71 -3.40 -7.37
C ALA A 32 -0.81 -2.62 -6.05
N ASP A 33 -0.36 -3.25 -4.97
CA ASP A 33 -0.16 -2.63 -3.66
C ASP A 33 1.23 -2.99 -3.10
N GLY A 34 1.70 -2.20 -2.13
CA GLY A 34 3.06 -2.36 -1.61
C GLY A 34 3.32 -3.69 -0.91
N ASP A 35 2.30 -4.30 -0.30
CA ASP A 35 2.42 -5.59 0.40
C ASP A 35 2.55 -6.76 -0.58
N ALA A 36 1.71 -6.80 -1.62
CA ALA A 36 1.81 -7.80 -2.68
C ALA A 36 3.11 -7.65 -3.47
N LEU A 37 3.55 -6.42 -3.77
CA LEU A 37 4.83 -6.17 -4.42
C LEU A 37 6.01 -6.69 -3.57
N ALA A 38 5.99 -6.44 -2.27
CA ALA A 38 7.01 -6.96 -1.35
C ALA A 38 7.01 -8.50 -1.31
N ALA A 39 5.85 -9.13 -1.19
CA ALA A 39 5.70 -10.58 -1.21
C ALA A 39 6.25 -11.21 -2.49
N VAL A 40 5.90 -10.64 -3.66
CA VAL A 40 6.43 -11.07 -4.96
C VAL A 40 7.96 -10.95 -4.99
N GLY A 41 8.51 -9.83 -4.52
CA GLY A 41 9.96 -9.63 -4.47
C GLY A 41 10.69 -10.62 -3.55
N VAL A 42 10.13 -10.90 -2.38
CA VAL A 42 10.68 -11.86 -1.41
C VAL A 42 10.72 -13.28 -2.00
N LEU A 43 9.62 -13.73 -2.60
CA LEU A 43 9.55 -15.03 -3.27
C LEU A 43 10.51 -15.09 -4.46
N ALA A 44 10.54 -14.05 -5.29
CA ALA A 44 11.41 -14.00 -6.46
C ALA A 44 12.90 -14.05 -6.10
N ARG A 45 13.31 -13.36 -5.02
CA ARG A 45 14.69 -13.46 -4.50
C ARG A 45 15.01 -14.86 -4.00
N ALA A 46 14.07 -15.51 -3.31
CA ALA A 46 14.26 -16.87 -2.83
C ALA A 46 14.38 -17.87 -3.99
N LEU A 47 13.53 -17.77 -5.02
CA LEU A 47 13.62 -18.57 -6.25
C LEU A 47 14.95 -18.37 -6.96
N ARG A 48 15.41 -17.11 -7.08
CA ARG A 48 16.74 -16.79 -7.63
C ARG A 48 17.87 -17.44 -6.83
N ALA A 49 17.77 -17.49 -5.50
CA ALA A 49 18.80 -18.07 -4.63
C ALA A 49 18.91 -19.59 -4.77
N VAL A 50 17.83 -20.28 -5.19
CA VAL A 50 17.80 -21.72 -5.43
C VAL A 50 17.81 -22.09 -6.92
N ASP A 51 18.17 -21.14 -7.80
CA ASP A 51 18.25 -21.32 -9.25
C ASP A 51 16.94 -21.80 -9.93
N VAL A 52 15.78 -21.46 -9.36
CA VAL A 52 14.48 -21.74 -9.99
C VAL A 52 14.08 -20.57 -10.89
N PRO A 53 13.87 -20.80 -12.21
CA PRO A 53 13.41 -19.76 -13.12
C PRO A 53 12.05 -19.19 -12.71
N PHE A 54 11.86 -17.89 -12.90
CA PHE A 54 10.60 -17.25 -12.58
C PHE A 54 10.22 -16.11 -13.53
N GLN A 55 8.93 -15.79 -13.55
CA GLN A 55 8.36 -14.57 -14.12
C GLN A 55 7.59 -13.85 -13.03
N ALA A 56 7.70 -12.52 -12.95
CA ALA A 56 7.01 -11.73 -11.94
C ALA A 56 6.25 -10.57 -12.57
N SER A 57 4.99 -10.39 -12.20
CA SER A 57 4.16 -9.26 -12.60
C SER A 57 3.32 -8.74 -11.43
N VAL A 58 3.01 -7.45 -11.47
CA VAL A 58 2.14 -6.76 -10.53
C VAL A 58 1.17 -5.89 -11.31
N ALA A 59 -0.12 -5.98 -11.00
CA ALA A 59 -1.17 -5.24 -11.70
C ALA A 59 -2.35 -4.91 -10.76
N PRO A 60 -3.10 -3.80 -11.00
CA PRO A 60 -4.24 -3.43 -10.14
C PRO A 60 -5.30 -4.51 -10.02
N VAL A 61 -5.67 -5.12 -11.14
CA VAL A 61 -6.54 -6.30 -11.21
C VAL A 61 -5.74 -7.37 -11.95
N PRO A 62 -5.08 -8.29 -11.25
CA PRO A 62 -4.28 -9.31 -11.89
C PRO A 62 -5.14 -10.33 -12.62
N ASP A 63 -4.82 -10.60 -13.89
CA ASP A 63 -5.35 -11.75 -14.63
C ASP A 63 -4.19 -12.72 -14.90
N PRO A 64 -4.18 -13.91 -14.27
CA PRO A 64 -3.17 -14.89 -14.59
C PRO A 64 -3.31 -15.38 -16.03
N GLY A 65 -4.49 -15.51 -16.64
CA GLY A 65 -4.63 -16.02 -18.01
C GLY A 65 -3.95 -17.38 -18.26
N GLU A 66 -3.81 -17.76 -19.53
CA GLU A 66 -3.06 -18.97 -19.94
C GLU A 66 -1.55 -18.76 -19.81
N THR A 67 -0.83 -19.79 -19.35
CA THR A 67 0.63 -19.74 -19.16
C THR A 67 1.26 -21.12 -19.35
N ASP A 68 2.52 -21.15 -19.80
CA ASP A 68 3.36 -22.36 -19.86
C ASP A 68 4.12 -22.62 -18.54
N ALA A 69 3.88 -21.82 -17.49
CA ALA A 69 4.51 -22.02 -16.19
C ALA A 69 3.98 -23.28 -15.49
N ASP A 70 4.86 -24.01 -14.80
CA ASP A 70 4.48 -25.23 -14.06
C ASP A 70 3.75 -24.91 -12.75
N LEU A 71 3.96 -23.71 -12.21
CA LEU A 71 3.35 -23.23 -10.97
C LEU A 71 3.05 -21.73 -11.05
N THR A 72 1.80 -21.36 -10.81
CA THR A 72 1.37 -19.97 -10.65
C THR A 72 1.08 -19.67 -9.18
N VAL A 73 1.83 -18.74 -8.59
CA VAL A 73 1.62 -18.24 -7.24
C VAL A 73 1.04 -16.83 -7.30
N THR A 74 -0.18 -16.65 -6.79
CA THR A 74 -0.85 -15.35 -6.74
C THR A 74 -0.73 -14.71 -5.36
N VAL A 75 -0.66 -13.38 -5.35
CA VAL A 75 -0.61 -12.57 -4.13
C VAL A 75 -1.67 -11.48 -4.19
N GLY A 76 -2.56 -11.47 -3.20
CA GLY A 76 -3.70 -10.56 -3.14
C GLY A 76 -4.92 -11.04 -3.93
N THR A 77 -4.83 -12.15 -4.65
CA THR A 77 -5.94 -12.82 -5.35
C THR A 77 -5.85 -14.34 -5.18
N ASP A 78 -6.97 -15.03 -5.36
CA ASP A 78 -7.14 -16.49 -5.21
C ASP A 78 -7.16 -17.26 -6.55
N SER A 79 -6.52 -16.71 -7.58
CA SER A 79 -6.62 -17.21 -8.96
C SER A 79 -5.47 -18.10 -9.43
N GLY A 80 -4.47 -18.36 -8.58
CA GLY A 80 -3.32 -19.22 -8.87
C GLY A 80 -3.41 -20.62 -8.26
N ASP A 81 -2.44 -21.48 -8.60
CA ASP A 81 -2.29 -22.81 -8.00
C ASP A 81 -2.03 -22.73 -6.49
N LEU A 82 -1.30 -21.69 -6.06
CA LEU A 82 -1.09 -21.30 -4.67
C LEU A 82 -1.38 -19.81 -4.53
N SER A 83 -2.06 -19.43 -3.43
CA SER A 83 -2.55 -18.05 -3.27
C SER A 83 -2.28 -17.52 -1.87
N PHE A 84 -1.72 -16.31 -1.78
CA PHE A 84 -1.62 -15.55 -0.54
C PHE A 84 -2.72 -14.47 -0.53
N THR A 85 -3.77 -14.66 0.26
CA THR A 85 -4.97 -13.79 0.24
C THR A 85 -5.26 -13.09 1.58
N ALA A 86 -4.44 -13.35 2.60
CA ALA A 86 -4.57 -12.68 3.89
C ALA A 86 -4.42 -11.15 3.74
N VAL A 87 -4.87 -10.41 4.76
CA VAL A 87 -4.74 -8.94 4.83
C VAL A 87 -3.28 -8.51 4.67
N THR A 88 -2.36 -9.31 5.21
CA THR A 88 -0.92 -9.17 5.02
C THR A 88 -0.37 -10.41 4.32
N THR A 89 0.41 -10.21 3.27
CA THR A 89 0.88 -11.29 2.37
C THR A 89 2.38 -11.42 2.33
N SER A 90 3.10 -10.32 2.54
CA SER A 90 4.57 -10.34 2.63
C SER A 90 5.09 -11.18 3.81
N ALA A 91 4.41 -11.20 4.95
CA ALA A 91 4.80 -12.02 6.10
C ALA A 91 4.71 -13.54 5.84
N PRO A 92 3.57 -14.12 5.38
CA PRO A 92 3.53 -15.54 5.02
C PRO A 92 4.41 -15.87 3.80
N ALA A 93 4.56 -14.96 2.84
CA ALA A 93 5.50 -15.13 1.74
C ALA A 93 6.96 -15.20 2.22
N TYR A 94 7.33 -14.41 3.23
CA TYR A 94 8.63 -14.50 3.89
C TYR A 94 8.85 -15.85 4.58
N ALA A 95 7.83 -16.38 5.27
CA ALA A 95 7.93 -17.71 5.85
C ALA A 95 8.20 -18.79 4.78
N ALA A 96 7.50 -18.73 3.64
CA ALA A 96 7.77 -19.64 2.51
C ALA A 96 9.17 -19.43 1.91
N ALA A 97 9.60 -18.19 1.72
CA ALA A 97 10.94 -17.85 1.23
C ALA A 97 12.05 -18.33 2.18
N ARG A 98 11.80 -18.26 3.49
CA ARG A 98 12.68 -18.78 4.55
C ARG A 98 12.84 -20.30 4.48
N GLU A 99 11.76 -21.03 4.23
CA GLU A 99 11.80 -22.48 3.98
C GLU A 99 12.50 -22.83 2.67
N LEU A 100 12.40 -21.96 1.66
CA LEU A 100 12.98 -22.18 0.33
C LEU A 100 14.48 -21.89 0.27
N ALA A 101 14.91 -20.72 0.76
CA ALA A 101 16.25 -20.17 0.56
C ALA A 101 17.00 -19.89 1.88
N GLY A 102 16.40 -20.20 3.03
CA GLY A 102 17.06 -19.99 4.31
C GLY A 102 17.40 -18.51 4.55
N ALA A 103 18.67 -18.24 4.89
CA ALA A 103 19.17 -16.91 5.28
C ALA A 103 19.08 -15.86 4.17
N ASP A 104 18.90 -16.26 2.91
CA ASP A 104 18.85 -15.34 1.77
C ASP A 104 17.47 -14.67 1.60
N ALA A 105 16.45 -15.10 2.35
CA ALA A 105 15.15 -14.43 2.36
C ALA A 105 15.29 -13.05 3.05
N ASP A 106 14.88 -11.98 2.35
CA ASP A 106 15.03 -10.59 2.82
C ASP A 106 13.91 -10.22 3.83
N PRO A 107 14.23 -10.08 5.14
CA PRO A 107 13.24 -9.72 6.15
C PRO A 107 12.83 -8.24 6.08
N VAL A 108 13.70 -7.35 5.60
CA VAL A 108 13.42 -5.91 5.55
C VAL A 108 12.39 -5.60 4.46
N LEU A 109 12.52 -6.24 3.29
CA LEU A 109 11.52 -6.13 2.22
C LEU A 109 10.16 -6.68 2.67
N ALA A 110 10.14 -7.85 3.31
CA ALA A 110 8.90 -8.43 3.83
C ALA A 110 8.24 -7.52 4.87
N LEU A 111 9.02 -7.00 5.82
CA LEU A 111 8.50 -6.11 6.86
C LEU A 111 8.00 -4.78 6.28
N ALA A 112 8.62 -4.26 5.21
CA ALA A 112 8.12 -3.08 4.50
C ALA A 112 6.75 -3.36 3.86
N GLY A 113 6.53 -4.57 3.33
CA GLY A 113 5.21 -5.00 2.85
C GLY A 113 4.14 -5.00 3.95
N VAL A 114 4.47 -5.53 5.14
CA VAL A 114 3.58 -5.49 6.32
C VAL A 114 3.22 -4.06 6.71
N VAL A 115 4.18 -3.12 6.64
CA VAL A 115 3.90 -1.70 6.91
C VAL A 115 3.04 -1.08 5.80
N ALA A 116 3.24 -1.47 4.53
CA ALA A 116 2.47 -0.97 3.40
C ALA A 116 0.99 -1.40 3.48
N SER A 117 0.70 -2.63 3.94
CA SER A 117 -0.68 -3.09 4.19
C SER A 117 -1.36 -2.36 5.36
N GLY A 118 -0.61 -1.57 6.14
CA GLY A 118 -1.09 -0.85 7.32
C GLY A 118 -1.13 -1.65 8.60
N ALA A 119 -0.49 -2.81 8.63
CA ALA A 119 -0.28 -3.54 9.87
C ALA A 119 0.89 -2.95 10.67
N VAL A 120 0.84 -3.12 11.98
CA VAL A 120 1.90 -2.66 12.89
C VAL A 120 3.04 -3.69 12.92
N PRO A 121 4.30 -3.28 12.72
CA PRO A 121 5.45 -4.16 12.89
C PRO A 121 5.46 -4.85 14.26
N GLY A 122 5.63 -6.17 14.27
CA GLY A 122 5.67 -6.99 15.49
C GLY A 122 4.32 -7.58 15.92
N GLU A 123 3.20 -7.06 15.43
CA GLU A 123 1.89 -7.71 15.66
C GLU A 123 1.65 -8.88 14.68
N THR A 124 2.24 -8.78 13.50
CA THR A 124 2.17 -9.78 12.44
C THR A 124 3.56 -10.32 12.12
N GLY A 125 3.69 -11.63 12.01
CA GLY A 125 4.93 -12.27 11.51
C GLY A 125 6.02 -12.48 12.55
N GLY A 126 5.71 -12.50 13.85
CA GLY A 126 6.58 -12.93 14.96
C GLY A 126 8.03 -12.47 14.83
N ASP A 127 8.90 -13.41 14.44
CA ASP A 127 10.36 -13.26 14.33
C ASP A 127 10.82 -12.32 13.19
N LEU A 128 9.91 -11.83 12.33
CA LEU A 128 10.25 -11.00 11.18
C LEU A 128 10.90 -9.66 11.58
N LEU A 129 10.42 -9.03 12.64
CA LEU A 129 10.99 -7.78 13.14
C LEU A 129 12.40 -8.00 13.69
N ASP A 130 12.61 -9.09 14.43
CA ASP A 130 13.90 -9.46 14.98
C ASP A 130 14.90 -9.80 13.85
N ALA A 131 14.44 -10.56 12.84
CA ALA A 131 15.24 -10.90 11.66
C ALA A 131 15.66 -9.67 10.85
N ALA A 132 14.82 -8.62 10.80
CA ALA A 132 15.15 -7.37 10.12
C ALA A 132 16.24 -6.55 10.84
N SER A 133 16.43 -6.76 12.15
CA SER A 133 17.48 -6.10 12.96
C SER A 133 17.48 -4.56 12.80
N LEU A 134 16.30 -3.96 12.87
CA LEU A 134 16.11 -2.51 12.74
C LEU A 134 15.94 -1.85 14.11
N ASP A 135 16.51 -0.66 14.26
CA ASP A 135 16.36 0.16 15.46
C ASP A 135 15.16 1.09 15.34
N ARG A 136 14.49 1.33 16.47
CA ARG A 136 13.39 2.31 16.54
C ARG A 136 13.89 3.60 17.17
N ARG A 137 13.59 4.74 16.54
CA ARG A 137 14.01 6.07 17.04
C ARG A 137 12.90 7.12 16.88
N PRO A 138 12.94 8.24 17.62
CA PRO A 138 12.08 9.39 17.32
C PRO A 138 12.33 9.90 15.89
N GLY A 139 11.30 10.48 15.26
CA GLY A 139 11.40 11.09 13.94
C GLY A 139 10.21 10.80 13.04
N LEU A 140 10.43 11.00 11.74
CA LEU A 140 9.43 10.89 10.67
C LEU A 140 9.69 9.64 9.83
N GLY A 141 8.64 8.89 9.51
CA GLY A 141 8.67 7.76 8.58
C GLY A 141 8.67 8.22 7.12
N ILE A 142 9.81 8.71 6.64
CA ILE A 142 9.99 9.22 5.27
C ILE A 142 11.09 8.45 4.52
N PRO A 143 11.05 8.37 3.18
CA PRO A 143 12.02 7.59 2.41
C PRO A 143 13.37 8.30 2.18
N VAL A 144 13.41 9.62 2.40
CA VAL A 144 14.55 10.51 2.10
C VAL A 144 15.05 11.20 3.36
N ALA A 145 16.28 11.72 3.30
CA ALA A 145 16.90 12.41 4.44
C ALA A 145 16.33 13.83 4.65
N ASP A 146 15.93 14.52 3.59
CA ASP A 146 15.35 15.86 3.65
C ASP A 146 13.90 15.79 4.20
N PRO A 147 13.63 16.33 5.41
CA PRO A 147 12.30 16.27 6.01
C PRO A 147 11.21 16.99 5.21
N ALA A 148 11.57 18.05 4.47
CA ALA A 148 10.61 18.81 3.68
C ALA A 148 10.18 18.02 2.43
N ASP A 149 11.15 17.47 1.70
CA ASP A 149 10.87 16.57 0.56
C ASP A 149 10.11 15.32 1.01
N GLY A 150 10.48 14.77 2.18
CA GLY A 150 9.82 13.64 2.81
C GLY A 150 8.34 13.89 3.11
N LEU A 151 8.02 14.97 3.83
CA LEU A 151 6.65 15.26 4.25
C LEU A 151 5.77 15.81 3.13
N ALA A 152 6.32 16.60 2.20
CA ALA A 152 5.54 17.16 1.10
C ALA A 152 4.96 16.06 0.19
N HIS A 153 5.68 14.96 0.02
CA HIS A 153 5.25 13.87 -0.88
C HIS A 153 4.76 12.61 -0.16
N SER A 154 4.82 12.55 1.19
CA SER A 154 4.44 11.32 1.90
C SER A 154 2.96 11.03 1.77
N THR A 155 2.63 9.79 1.42
CA THR A 155 1.24 9.36 1.41
C THR A 155 0.78 8.81 2.77
N LEU A 156 1.66 8.77 3.77
CA LEU A 156 1.29 8.32 5.12
C LEU A 156 0.49 9.39 5.87
N VAL A 157 0.61 10.66 5.48
CA VAL A 157 -0.01 11.81 6.13
C VAL A 157 -0.52 12.81 5.12
N HIS A 158 -1.46 13.67 5.53
CA HIS A 158 -1.86 14.82 4.75
C HIS A 158 -1.88 16.07 5.63
N LEU A 159 -1.05 17.04 5.28
CA LEU A 159 -0.86 18.32 5.96
C LEU A 159 -1.30 19.47 5.04
N PRO A 160 -1.52 20.69 5.58
CA PRO A 160 -1.84 21.86 4.76
C PRO A 160 -0.79 22.17 3.67
N THR A 161 0.48 21.85 3.92
CA THR A 161 1.60 22.08 2.99
C THR A 161 1.94 20.85 2.13
N SER A 162 1.20 19.75 2.28
CA SER A 162 1.43 18.54 1.48
C SER A 162 1.27 18.85 -0.01
N GLY A 163 2.22 18.40 -0.83
CA GLY A 163 2.33 18.74 -2.25
C GLY A 163 3.30 19.89 -2.53
N ASP A 164 3.69 20.68 -1.54
CA ASP A 164 4.60 21.83 -1.69
C ASP A 164 5.84 21.68 -0.77
N VAL A 165 6.99 21.41 -1.40
CA VAL A 165 8.27 21.23 -0.69
C VAL A 165 8.75 22.53 -0.07
N ASP A 166 8.56 23.67 -0.75
CA ASP A 166 9.08 24.96 -0.30
C ASP A 166 8.25 25.48 0.88
N GLU A 167 6.93 25.37 0.80
CA GLU A 167 6.04 25.73 1.92
C GLU A 167 6.25 24.81 3.12
N THR A 168 6.42 23.50 2.87
CA THR A 168 6.76 22.53 3.93
C THR A 168 8.09 22.89 4.59
N ARG A 169 9.12 23.25 3.80
CA ARG A 169 10.43 23.64 4.34
C ARG A 169 10.35 24.88 5.21
N VAL A 170 9.64 25.93 4.77
CA VAL A 170 9.44 27.15 5.55
C VAL A 170 8.74 26.81 6.87
N THR A 171 7.64 26.06 6.81
CA THR A 171 6.86 25.68 7.99
C THR A 171 7.66 24.86 8.99
N LEU A 172 8.45 23.90 8.52
CA LEU A 172 9.32 23.10 9.39
C LEU A 172 10.43 23.94 10.01
N THR A 173 11.09 24.80 9.23
CA THR A 173 12.18 25.64 9.73
C THR A 173 11.69 26.56 10.84
N ASP A 174 10.52 27.17 10.65
CA ASP A 174 9.87 28.01 11.66
C ASP A 174 9.50 27.24 12.93
N ALA A 175 9.05 25.98 12.78
CA ALA A 175 8.57 25.17 13.89
C ALA A 175 9.69 24.46 14.69
N VAL A 176 10.72 23.94 14.02
CA VAL A 176 11.73 23.07 14.65
C VAL A 176 13.15 23.64 14.64
N GLY A 177 13.41 24.66 13.81
CA GLY A 177 14.73 25.25 13.60
C GLY A 177 15.48 24.61 12.43
N THR A 178 16.81 24.53 12.53
CA THR A 178 17.64 23.95 11.46
C THR A 178 17.32 22.48 11.20
N LEU A 179 17.28 22.12 9.91
CA LEU A 179 16.99 20.77 9.42
C LEU A 179 18.23 20.04 8.91
N GLU A 180 19.39 20.71 8.90
CA GLU A 180 20.66 20.09 8.51
C GLU A 180 21.15 19.15 9.61
N ASP A 181 21.50 17.91 9.25
CA ASP A 181 22.00 16.87 10.14
C ASP A 181 21.17 16.72 11.44
N PRO A 182 19.88 16.34 11.34
CA PRO A 182 18.98 16.33 12.48
C PRO A 182 19.47 15.33 13.55
N ASP A 183 19.66 15.84 14.77
CA ASP A 183 19.94 15.01 15.93
C ASP A 183 18.65 14.42 16.55
N GLU A 184 18.79 13.67 17.64
CA GLU A 184 17.64 13.09 18.34
C GLU A 184 16.63 14.15 18.82
N THR A 185 17.11 15.34 19.23
CA THR A 185 16.25 16.44 19.69
C THR A 185 15.45 17.02 18.52
N THR A 186 16.09 17.25 17.38
CA THR A 186 15.45 17.70 16.15
C THR A 186 14.43 16.66 15.66
N HIS A 187 14.79 15.38 15.68
CA HIS A 187 13.85 14.32 15.34
C HIS A 187 12.62 14.26 16.24
N ARG A 188 12.79 14.47 17.55
CA ARG A 188 11.67 14.55 18.49
C ARG A 188 10.77 15.75 18.23
N ARG A 189 11.36 16.91 17.87
CA ARG A 189 10.61 18.11 17.49
C ARG A 189 9.83 17.90 16.18
N LEU A 190 10.44 17.28 15.18
CA LEU A 190 9.77 16.91 13.92
C LEU A 190 8.59 15.99 14.15
N ALA A 191 8.77 14.93 14.95
CA ALA A 191 7.69 14.03 15.32
C ALA A 191 6.55 14.75 16.06
N SER A 192 6.90 15.66 16.99
CA SER A 192 5.93 16.46 17.74
C SER A 192 5.18 17.45 16.85
N PHE A 193 5.88 18.09 15.91
CA PHE A 193 5.27 18.96 14.90
C PHE A 193 4.25 18.19 14.08
N LEU A 194 4.63 17.03 13.53
CA LEU A 194 3.73 16.21 12.71
C LEU A 194 2.50 15.78 13.51
N ALA A 195 2.69 15.26 14.72
CA ALA A 195 1.60 14.79 15.57
C ALA A 195 0.59 15.92 15.88
N LEU A 196 1.06 17.14 16.18
CA LEU A 196 0.19 18.27 16.52
C LEU A 196 -0.49 18.91 15.30
N THR A 197 0.20 18.95 14.16
CA THR A 197 -0.32 19.56 12.94
C THR A 197 -1.33 18.64 12.26
N ALA A 198 -1.04 17.34 12.18
CA ALA A 198 -1.89 16.39 11.48
C ALA A 198 -3.27 16.20 12.12
N VAL A 199 -3.38 16.28 13.44
CA VAL A 199 -4.65 16.02 14.16
C VAL A 199 -5.54 17.27 14.30
N ARG A 200 -5.03 18.45 13.95
CA ARG A 200 -5.74 19.70 14.20
C ARG A 200 -6.90 19.86 13.22
N GLY A 201 -8.13 19.80 13.75
CA GLY A 201 -9.34 20.01 12.94
C GLY A 201 -9.64 18.83 12.02
N THR A 202 -9.06 17.67 12.28
CA THR A 202 -9.27 16.44 11.51
C THR A 202 -10.13 15.44 12.29
N PRO A 203 -10.56 14.32 11.65
CA PRO A 203 -11.31 13.27 12.32
C PRO A 203 -10.56 12.63 13.49
N VAL A 204 -11.27 12.06 14.47
CA VAL A 204 -10.66 11.43 15.67
C VAL A 204 -9.66 10.33 15.31
N ARG A 205 -9.98 9.53 14.30
CA ARG A 205 -9.13 8.44 13.78
C ARG A 205 -7.76 8.89 13.25
N THR A 206 -7.59 10.19 12.93
CA THR A 206 -6.30 10.71 12.45
C THR A 206 -5.19 10.48 13.47
N ALA A 207 -5.52 10.52 14.77
CA ALA A 207 -4.56 10.30 15.84
C ALA A 207 -3.93 8.90 15.79
N ASP A 208 -4.70 7.87 15.43
CA ASP A 208 -4.18 6.50 15.30
C ASP A 208 -3.37 6.35 14.00
N VAL A 209 -3.84 6.95 12.90
CA VAL A 209 -3.19 6.82 11.59
C VAL A 209 -1.84 7.53 11.53
N VAL A 210 -1.72 8.71 12.15
CA VAL A 210 -0.46 9.48 12.12
C VAL A 210 0.69 8.74 12.81
N GLU A 211 0.40 7.81 13.73
CA GLU A 211 1.44 6.99 14.38
C GLU A 211 2.28 6.20 13.38
N ARG A 212 1.71 5.82 12.23
CA ARG A 212 2.43 5.11 11.15
C ARG A 212 3.58 5.92 10.56
N ALA A 213 3.50 7.25 10.63
CA ALA A 213 4.54 8.16 10.16
C ALA A 213 5.48 8.63 11.29
N LEU A 214 5.31 8.13 12.51
CA LEU A 214 6.08 8.53 13.69
C LEU A 214 6.92 7.38 14.22
N HIS A 215 8.02 7.72 14.89
CA HIS A 215 8.92 6.76 15.54
C HIS A 215 9.36 5.61 14.61
N PRO A 216 9.98 5.94 13.47
CA PRO A 216 10.28 4.97 12.42
C PRO A 216 11.32 3.93 12.86
N TYR A 217 11.27 2.78 12.18
CA TYR A 217 12.37 1.82 12.15
C TYR A 217 13.42 2.26 11.12
N VAL A 218 14.69 2.17 11.51
CA VAL A 218 15.87 2.54 10.71
C VAL A 218 16.96 1.48 10.84
N GLY A 219 17.84 1.40 9.86
CA GLY A 219 19.00 0.50 9.89
C GLY A 219 19.69 0.45 8.54
N GLU A 220 20.95 0.02 8.54
CA GLU A 220 21.78 -0.03 7.32
C GLU A 220 21.24 -0.98 6.25
N ALA A 221 20.51 -2.02 6.67
CA ALA A 221 19.86 -2.96 5.76
C ALA A 221 18.64 -2.36 5.03
N CYS A 222 18.12 -1.22 5.50
CA CYS A 222 16.99 -0.56 4.85
C CYS A 222 17.47 0.23 3.61
N PRO A 223 16.91 -0.02 2.41
CA PRO A 223 17.33 0.68 1.20
C PRO A 223 16.86 2.14 1.14
N PHE A 224 16.09 2.63 2.12
CA PHE A 224 15.61 4.00 2.24
C PHE A 224 15.89 4.55 3.64
N ALA A 225 15.65 5.84 3.86
CA ALA A 225 15.94 6.49 5.14
C ALA A 225 15.18 5.86 6.33
N THR A 226 14.01 5.29 6.07
CA THR A 226 13.19 4.57 7.07
C THR A 226 12.43 3.41 6.43
N LEU A 227 12.03 2.43 7.26
CA LEU A 227 11.17 1.32 6.84
C LEU A 227 9.78 1.81 6.37
N ALA A 228 9.18 2.77 7.09
CA ALA A 228 7.89 3.34 6.72
C ALA A 228 7.96 4.10 5.39
N GLY A 229 9.05 4.82 5.14
CA GLY A 229 9.33 5.43 3.86
C GLY A 229 9.52 4.40 2.74
N PHE A 230 10.20 3.28 3.02
CA PHE A 230 10.32 2.20 2.05
C PHE A 230 8.95 1.62 1.68
N ALA A 231 8.10 1.38 2.68
CA ALA A 231 6.73 0.93 2.46
C ALA A 231 5.89 1.92 1.62
N ASP A 232 6.00 3.22 1.91
CA ASP A 232 5.34 4.30 1.15
C ASP A 232 5.80 4.31 -0.33
N VAL A 233 7.10 4.14 -0.56
CA VAL A 233 7.67 4.03 -1.92
C VAL A 233 7.17 2.78 -2.64
N LEU A 234 7.15 1.62 -1.97
CA LEU A 234 6.65 0.36 -2.54
C LEU A 234 5.19 0.49 -2.97
N ASP A 235 4.36 1.11 -2.14
CA ASP A 235 2.95 1.31 -2.41
C ASP A 235 2.72 2.22 -3.63
N ALA A 236 3.49 3.30 -3.76
CA ALA A 236 3.43 4.19 -4.91
C ALA A 236 3.91 3.51 -6.20
N VAL A 237 5.08 2.86 -6.20
CA VAL A 237 5.62 2.23 -7.43
C VAL A 237 4.80 1.03 -7.89
N ALA A 238 4.16 0.29 -6.98
CA ALA A 238 3.28 -0.81 -7.36
C ALA A 238 2.13 -0.32 -8.26
N ARG A 239 1.60 0.88 -8.00
CA ARG A 239 0.48 1.47 -8.75
C ARG A 239 0.92 2.23 -10.00
N GLU A 240 2.00 3.00 -9.90
CA GLU A 240 2.44 3.89 -10.98
C GLU A 240 3.36 3.23 -12.00
N ARG A 241 4.32 2.43 -11.51
CA ARG A 241 5.41 1.87 -12.32
C ARG A 241 5.78 0.47 -11.82
N PRO A 242 4.88 -0.53 -11.95
CA PRO A 242 5.06 -1.85 -11.34
C PRO A 242 6.37 -2.54 -11.75
N GLY A 243 6.85 -2.35 -12.99
CA GLY A 243 8.16 -2.86 -13.42
C GLY A 243 9.34 -2.25 -12.66
N THR A 244 9.27 -0.96 -12.32
CA THR A 244 10.27 -0.30 -11.44
C THR A 244 10.17 -0.85 -10.02
N GLY A 245 8.95 -1.09 -9.53
CA GLY A 245 8.70 -1.73 -8.24
C GLY A 245 9.31 -3.12 -8.15
N VAL A 246 9.08 -3.97 -9.15
CA VAL A 246 9.64 -5.33 -9.21
C VAL A 246 11.17 -5.27 -9.27
N ALA A 247 11.75 -4.38 -10.07
CA ALA A 247 13.20 -4.19 -10.14
C ALA A 247 13.79 -3.78 -8.77
N LEU A 248 13.16 -2.82 -8.09
CA LEU A 248 13.53 -2.40 -6.73
C LEU A 248 13.44 -3.56 -5.75
N ALA A 249 12.33 -4.30 -5.77
CA ALA A 249 12.10 -5.43 -4.90
C ALA A 249 13.10 -6.58 -5.14
N LEU A 250 13.63 -6.75 -6.35
CA LEU A 250 14.70 -7.71 -6.68
C LEU A 250 16.12 -7.25 -6.31
N GLY A 251 16.26 -6.00 -5.83
CA GLY A 251 17.55 -5.40 -5.45
C GLY A 251 18.34 -4.82 -6.62
N HIS A 252 17.68 -4.52 -7.75
CA HIS A 252 18.31 -3.82 -8.86
C HIS A 252 18.39 -2.31 -8.60
N ASP A 253 19.22 -1.62 -9.40
CA ASP A 253 19.39 -0.17 -9.32
C ASP A 253 18.16 0.58 -9.87
N ALA A 254 17.14 0.70 -9.03
CA ALA A 254 15.86 1.33 -9.34
C ALA A 254 15.45 2.42 -8.33
N ARG A 255 16.32 2.74 -7.37
CA ARG A 255 16.00 3.63 -6.23
C ARG A 255 15.56 5.02 -6.68
N GLU A 256 16.32 5.68 -7.57
CA GLU A 256 15.99 7.04 -8.03
C GLU A 256 14.70 7.06 -8.85
N ALA A 257 14.49 6.06 -9.71
CA ALA A 257 13.25 5.92 -10.47
C ALA A 257 12.04 5.69 -9.57
N ALA A 258 12.22 4.93 -8.48
CA ALA A 258 11.19 4.69 -7.47
C ALA A 258 10.85 5.95 -6.67
N LEU A 259 11.86 6.72 -6.23
CA LEU A 259 11.65 8.01 -5.57
C LEU A 259 10.95 9.02 -6.49
N SER A 260 11.31 9.06 -7.77
CA SER A 260 10.63 9.90 -8.77
C SER A 260 9.15 9.54 -8.91
N ALA A 261 8.82 8.24 -8.95
CA ALA A 261 7.44 7.78 -9.02
C ALA A 261 6.67 8.11 -7.72
N TRP A 262 7.28 7.89 -6.55
CA TRP A 262 6.70 8.24 -5.25
C TRP A 262 6.40 9.74 -5.13
N ARG A 263 7.34 10.62 -5.52
CA ARG A 263 7.11 12.08 -5.51
C ARG A 263 5.94 12.47 -6.40
N GLY A 264 5.92 11.98 -7.64
CA GLY A 264 4.81 12.25 -8.58
C GLY A 264 3.46 11.77 -8.05
N HIS A 265 3.43 10.56 -7.50
CA HIS A 265 2.23 9.98 -6.89
C HIS A 265 1.72 10.81 -5.70
N GLY A 266 2.61 11.21 -4.80
CA GLY A 266 2.28 12.07 -3.64
C GLY A 266 1.76 13.44 -4.07
N THR A 267 2.43 14.10 -5.03
CA THR A 267 1.98 15.38 -5.58
C THR A 267 0.57 15.29 -6.16
N LEU A 268 0.29 14.28 -6.99
CA LEU A 268 -1.03 14.07 -7.56
C LEU A 268 -2.08 13.82 -6.48
N ALA A 269 -1.79 12.94 -5.52
CA ALA A 269 -2.72 12.64 -4.43
C ALA A 269 -3.10 13.88 -3.61
N HIS A 270 -2.11 14.70 -3.25
CA HIS A 270 -2.35 15.90 -2.45
C HIS A 270 -3.04 17.01 -3.24
N ALA A 271 -2.69 17.20 -4.52
CA ALA A 271 -3.37 18.13 -5.39
C ALA A 271 -4.87 17.76 -5.53
N THR A 272 -5.18 16.47 -5.75
CA THR A 272 -6.59 16.02 -5.79
C THR A 272 -7.32 16.31 -4.48
N LEU A 273 -6.70 16.06 -3.31
CA LEU A 273 -7.33 16.34 -2.01
C LEU A 273 -7.63 17.83 -1.79
N GLU A 274 -6.88 18.71 -2.44
CA GLU A 274 -7.06 20.15 -2.35
C GLU A 274 -8.13 20.67 -3.32
N SER A 275 -8.15 20.17 -4.57
CA SER A 275 -8.94 20.76 -5.65
C SER A 275 -10.20 20.00 -6.04
N ALA A 276 -10.34 18.73 -5.64
CA ALA A 276 -11.43 17.88 -6.12
C ALA A 276 -12.81 18.32 -5.62
N ASP A 277 -13.82 18.12 -6.47
CA ASP A 277 -15.22 18.27 -6.09
C ASP A 277 -15.63 17.17 -5.10
N THR A 278 -16.22 17.57 -3.98
CA THR A 278 -16.61 16.64 -2.92
C THR A 278 -18.11 16.63 -2.66
N GLY A 279 -18.62 15.49 -2.19
CA GLY A 279 -20.00 15.31 -1.75
C GLY A 279 -20.01 14.60 -0.40
N ARG A 280 -20.95 14.98 0.48
CA ARG A 280 -21.12 14.32 1.78
C ARG A 280 -22.52 13.74 1.89
N TYR A 281 -22.58 12.48 2.28
CA TYR A 281 -23.78 11.71 2.54
C TYR A 281 -23.65 11.05 3.92
N ASP A 282 -24.76 10.55 4.46
CA ASP A 282 -24.73 9.82 5.73
C ASP A 282 -23.90 8.53 5.57
N GLY A 283 -22.82 8.40 6.32
CA GLY A 283 -21.90 7.27 6.26
C GLY A 283 -20.87 7.30 5.13
N LEU A 284 -21.00 8.20 4.15
CA LEU A 284 -20.17 8.21 2.93
C LEU A 284 -19.75 9.63 2.51
N PHE A 285 -18.45 9.83 2.34
CA PHE A 285 -17.89 11.02 1.69
C PHE A 285 -17.39 10.65 0.29
N VAL A 286 -17.65 11.49 -0.69
CA VAL A 286 -17.36 11.24 -2.10
C VAL A 286 -16.38 12.29 -2.60
N VAL A 287 -15.36 11.85 -3.32
CA VAL A 287 -14.42 12.70 -4.05
C VAL A 287 -14.53 12.37 -5.53
N ARG A 288 -14.78 13.37 -6.37
CA ARG A 288 -14.73 13.22 -7.82
C ARG A 288 -13.33 13.54 -8.29
N ALA A 289 -12.69 12.55 -8.89
CA ALA A 289 -11.31 12.61 -9.32
C ALA A 289 -11.24 12.81 -10.84
N ASP A 290 -10.18 13.48 -11.27
CA ASP A 290 -9.80 13.58 -12.67
C ASP A 290 -8.89 12.40 -13.07
N ASP A 291 -8.66 12.29 -14.38
CA ASP A 291 -7.66 11.40 -14.97
C ASP A 291 -6.30 11.55 -14.25
N GLU A 292 -5.57 10.44 -14.12
CA GLU A 292 -4.27 10.34 -13.42
C GLU A 292 -4.32 10.33 -11.89
N THR A 293 -5.47 10.59 -11.26
CA THR A 293 -5.59 10.52 -9.81
C THR A 293 -5.24 9.12 -9.25
N PRO A 294 -4.41 9.04 -8.20
CA PRO A 294 -4.16 7.80 -7.46
C PRO A 294 -5.33 7.49 -6.50
N LEU A 295 -6.41 6.92 -7.06
CA LEU A 295 -7.72 6.77 -6.39
C LEU A 295 -7.64 6.15 -4.99
N GLY A 296 -6.88 5.06 -4.83
CA GLY A 296 -6.78 4.36 -3.54
C GLY A 296 -6.10 5.20 -2.46
N THR A 297 -5.04 5.90 -2.84
CA THR A 297 -4.29 6.79 -1.95
C THR A 297 -5.14 7.98 -1.54
N VAL A 298 -5.84 8.60 -2.49
CA VAL A 298 -6.79 9.69 -2.21
C VAL A 298 -7.92 9.21 -1.32
N ALA A 299 -8.50 8.02 -1.56
CA ALA A 299 -9.58 7.48 -0.74
C ALA A 299 -9.14 7.32 0.72
N ARG A 300 -7.96 6.72 0.93
CA ARG A 300 -7.38 6.53 2.26
C ARG A 300 -7.06 7.86 2.94
N LEU A 301 -6.36 8.77 2.26
CA LEU A 301 -5.99 10.07 2.85
C LEU A 301 -7.19 10.95 3.13
N ALA A 302 -8.16 11.02 2.21
CA ALA A 302 -9.41 11.74 2.42
C ALA A 302 -10.15 11.16 3.62
N ARG A 303 -10.21 9.82 3.75
CA ARG A 303 -10.79 9.17 4.92
C ARG A 303 -10.03 9.60 6.17
N ASP A 304 -8.73 9.44 6.20
CA ASP A 304 -8.00 9.52 7.46
C ASP A 304 -7.78 10.97 7.94
N PHE A 305 -7.81 11.96 7.04
CA PHE A 305 -7.45 13.36 7.35
C PHE A 305 -8.54 14.40 7.05
N ARG A 306 -9.53 14.11 6.20
CA ARG A 306 -10.52 15.13 5.75
C ARG A 306 -11.97 14.79 6.10
N SER A 307 -12.39 13.56 5.83
CA SER A 307 -13.79 13.15 5.86
C SER A 307 -14.29 13.00 7.29
N PRO A 308 -15.44 13.57 7.67
CA PRO A 308 -16.08 13.22 8.93
C PRO A 308 -16.73 11.82 8.90
N GLU A 309 -17.00 11.28 7.70
CA GLU A 309 -17.69 10.01 7.49
C GLU A 309 -16.73 8.81 7.61
N PRO A 310 -17.21 7.62 7.97
CA PRO A 310 -16.38 6.43 8.15
C PRO A 310 -15.85 5.83 6.84
N ALA A 311 -16.54 6.07 5.72
CA ALA A 311 -16.15 5.61 4.38
C ALA A 311 -15.92 6.78 3.42
N VAL A 312 -14.98 6.58 2.50
CA VAL A 312 -14.71 7.50 1.39
C VAL A 312 -14.67 6.77 0.07
N LEU A 313 -15.51 7.21 -0.87
CA LEU A 313 -15.50 6.77 -2.26
C LEU A 313 -14.83 7.83 -3.12
N VAL A 314 -13.79 7.44 -3.87
CA VAL A 314 -13.19 8.27 -4.91
C VAL A 314 -13.59 7.67 -6.25
N VAL A 315 -14.19 8.47 -7.12
CA VAL A 315 -14.66 8.03 -8.43
C VAL A 315 -13.98 8.84 -9.51
N ASP A 316 -13.44 8.13 -10.50
CA ASP A 316 -13.01 8.68 -11.78
C ASP A 316 -13.97 8.18 -12.86
N GLU A 317 -14.80 9.10 -13.34
CA GLU A 317 -15.83 8.79 -14.33
C GLU A 317 -15.22 8.48 -15.69
N THR A 318 -14.13 9.18 -16.06
CA THR A 318 -13.49 9.07 -17.37
C THR A 318 -12.80 7.72 -17.55
N ARG A 319 -12.16 7.20 -16.49
CA ARG A 319 -11.53 5.88 -16.49
C ARG A 319 -12.49 4.74 -16.15
N GLY A 320 -13.73 5.03 -15.73
CA GLY A 320 -14.65 4.01 -15.24
C GLY A 320 -14.06 3.26 -14.03
N ALA A 321 -13.50 4.00 -13.07
CA ALA A 321 -12.77 3.43 -11.95
C ALA A 321 -13.17 4.08 -10.62
N ALA A 322 -13.18 3.29 -9.56
CA ALA A 322 -13.43 3.78 -8.21
C ALA A 322 -12.52 3.13 -7.17
N ALA A 323 -12.31 3.82 -6.06
CA ALA A 323 -11.70 3.28 -4.85
C ALA A 323 -12.56 3.62 -3.63
N LEU A 324 -12.79 2.63 -2.77
CA LEU A 324 -13.53 2.77 -1.52
C LEU A 324 -12.61 2.47 -0.35
N ALA A 325 -12.42 3.46 0.53
CA ALA A 325 -11.69 3.31 1.78
C ALA A 325 -12.65 3.33 2.97
N GLY A 326 -12.47 2.44 3.95
CA GLY A 326 -13.37 2.32 5.09
C GLY A 326 -12.92 1.28 6.12
N ALA A 327 -13.87 0.76 6.89
CA ALA A 327 -13.63 -0.34 7.82
C ALA A 327 -13.36 -1.66 7.06
N PRO A 328 -12.83 -2.71 7.73
CA PRO A 328 -12.81 -4.05 7.15
C PRO A 328 -14.22 -4.45 6.66
N GLY A 329 -14.32 -5.00 5.45
CA GLY A 329 -15.60 -5.31 4.80
C GLY A 329 -15.95 -4.41 3.61
N VAL A 330 -15.14 -3.39 3.31
CA VAL A 330 -15.40 -2.45 2.21
C VAL A 330 -15.33 -3.09 0.83
N CYS A 331 -14.58 -4.17 0.68
CA CYS A 331 -14.52 -4.89 -0.59
C CYS A 331 -15.88 -5.52 -0.92
N GLU A 332 -16.50 -6.18 0.05
CA GLU A 332 -17.81 -6.79 -0.09
C GLU A 332 -18.92 -5.74 -0.29
N SER A 333 -18.78 -4.57 0.34
CA SER A 333 -19.70 -3.44 0.11
C SER A 333 -19.57 -2.88 -1.30
N LEU A 334 -18.35 -2.68 -1.80
CA LEU A 334 -18.12 -2.19 -3.16
C LEU A 334 -18.55 -3.21 -4.21
N ASP A 335 -18.25 -4.50 -3.99
CA ASP A 335 -18.66 -5.60 -4.86
C ASP A 335 -20.19 -5.71 -4.97
N ARG A 336 -20.90 -5.61 -3.84
CA ARG A 336 -22.37 -5.58 -3.82
C ARG A 336 -22.93 -4.39 -4.59
N ALA A 337 -22.32 -3.21 -4.44
CA ALA A 337 -22.74 -2.02 -5.15
C ALA A 337 -22.52 -2.13 -6.67
N CYS A 338 -21.35 -2.59 -7.10
CA CYS A 338 -21.04 -2.81 -8.51
C CYS A 338 -21.95 -3.89 -9.13
N SER A 339 -22.17 -5.00 -8.44
CA SER A 339 -23.06 -6.09 -8.88
C SER A 339 -24.51 -5.64 -9.08
N ALA A 340 -24.97 -4.64 -8.33
CA ALA A 340 -26.31 -4.07 -8.49
C ALA A 340 -26.46 -3.22 -9.76
N LEU A 341 -25.35 -2.73 -10.31
CA LEU A 341 -25.32 -1.83 -11.47
C LEU A 341 -25.06 -2.57 -12.78
N GLY A 342 -24.46 -3.77 -12.72
CA GLY A 342 -24.28 -4.63 -13.88
C GLY A 342 -23.30 -5.78 -13.62
N PRO A 343 -23.24 -6.77 -14.53
CA PRO A 343 -22.35 -7.92 -14.40
C PRO A 343 -20.88 -7.61 -14.74
N ASP A 344 -20.58 -6.49 -15.40
CA ASP A 344 -19.29 -6.22 -16.04
C ASP A 344 -18.32 -5.40 -15.18
N GLY A 345 -18.35 -5.59 -13.86
CA GLY A 345 -17.46 -4.93 -12.91
C GLY A 345 -16.46 -5.89 -12.26
N ALA A 346 -15.18 -5.51 -12.21
CA ALA A 346 -14.17 -6.23 -11.45
C ALA A 346 -13.87 -5.47 -10.16
N VAL A 347 -14.08 -6.11 -9.01
CA VAL A 347 -13.77 -5.57 -7.69
C VAL A 347 -12.64 -6.37 -7.06
N VAL A 348 -11.64 -5.65 -6.56
CA VAL A 348 -10.51 -6.23 -5.82
C VAL A 348 -10.21 -5.35 -4.62
N GLY A 349 -9.92 -5.95 -3.48
CA GLY A 349 -9.69 -5.18 -2.27
C GLY A 349 -9.23 -6.05 -1.13
N ARG A 350 -8.48 -5.44 -0.20
CA ARG A 350 -8.02 -6.09 1.02
C ARG A 350 -8.02 -5.10 2.17
N GLY A 351 -8.37 -5.60 3.36
CA GLY A 351 -8.44 -4.78 4.56
C GLY A 351 -9.44 -3.63 4.41
N GLY A 352 -8.95 -2.40 4.57
CA GLY A 352 -9.77 -1.18 4.53
C GLY A 352 -9.81 -0.46 3.19
N LEU A 353 -9.37 -1.10 2.09
CA LEU A 353 -9.36 -0.49 0.76
C LEU A 353 -9.84 -1.49 -0.31
N ALA A 354 -10.73 -1.01 -1.19
CA ALA A 354 -11.19 -1.74 -2.36
C ALA A 354 -11.17 -0.86 -3.61
N HIS A 355 -11.03 -1.50 -4.76
CA HIS A 355 -10.99 -0.91 -6.07
C HIS A 355 -12.02 -1.58 -6.97
N ALA A 356 -12.67 -0.78 -7.81
CA ALA A 356 -13.58 -1.27 -8.83
C ALA A 356 -13.21 -0.69 -10.20
N ARG A 357 -13.41 -1.51 -11.24
CA ARG A 357 -13.56 -1.04 -12.62
C ARG A 357 -14.99 -1.30 -13.08
N PHE A 358 -15.54 -0.37 -13.84
CA PHE A 358 -16.87 -0.44 -14.41
C PHE A 358 -16.87 0.24 -15.79
N ASP A 359 -17.88 -0.07 -16.59
CA ASP A 359 -18.07 0.56 -17.88
C ASP A 359 -18.72 1.95 -17.71
N ALA A 360 -17.95 2.99 -18.01
CA ALA A 360 -18.36 4.38 -17.87
C ALA A 360 -19.51 4.79 -18.84
N ASP A 361 -19.73 4.02 -19.91
CA ASP A 361 -20.84 4.27 -20.83
C ASP A 361 -22.18 3.78 -20.28
N THR A 362 -22.16 2.85 -19.33
CA THR A 362 -23.38 2.20 -18.79
C THR A 362 -23.64 2.52 -17.33
N VAL A 363 -22.60 2.77 -16.53
CA VAL A 363 -22.71 3.08 -15.10
C VAL A 363 -22.42 4.55 -14.85
N SER A 364 -23.44 5.30 -14.44
CA SER A 364 -23.24 6.69 -14.01
C SER A 364 -22.66 6.77 -12.60
N THR A 365 -21.85 7.79 -12.34
CA THR A 365 -21.32 8.05 -10.98
C THR A 365 -22.41 8.27 -9.95
N THR A 366 -23.54 8.87 -10.35
CA THR A 366 -24.66 9.10 -9.42
C THR A 366 -25.27 7.77 -8.95
N ASP A 367 -25.40 6.82 -9.88
CA ASP A 367 -25.89 5.48 -9.56
C ASP A 367 -24.88 4.71 -8.70
N LEU A 368 -23.59 4.81 -9.03
CA LEU A 368 -22.51 4.21 -8.22
C LEU A 368 -22.48 4.77 -6.80
N VAL A 369 -22.52 6.09 -6.63
CA VAL A 369 -22.55 6.74 -5.32
C VAL A 369 -23.78 6.29 -4.53
N THR A 370 -24.93 6.16 -5.17
CA THR A 370 -26.17 5.71 -4.53
C THR A 370 -26.06 4.25 -4.07
N ALA A 371 -25.58 3.36 -4.94
CA ALA A 371 -25.41 1.94 -4.64
C ALA A 371 -24.38 1.71 -3.51
N VAL A 372 -23.25 2.43 -3.54
CA VAL A 372 -22.23 2.33 -2.48
C VAL A 372 -22.80 2.83 -1.16
N ARG A 373 -23.52 3.96 -1.14
CA ARG A 373 -24.16 4.49 0.08
C ARG A 373 -25.12 3.48 0.71
N GLU A 374 -25.85 2.72 -0.10
CA GLU A 374 -26.77 1.68 0.41
C GLU A 374 -26.06 0.43 0.93
N ALA A 375 -24.79 0.24 0.55
CA ALA A 375 -24.00 -0.94 0.89
C ALA A 375 -23.02 -0.75 2.06
N VAL A 376 -22.74 0.49 2.47
CA VAL A 376 -21.78 0.84 3.54
C VAL A 376 -22.41 1.05 4.92
#